data_AF-A0A7J2HEE8-F1
#
_entry.id   AF-A0A7J2HEE8-F1
#
_cell.length_a   1.000
_cell.length_b   1.000
_cell.length_c   1.000
_cell.angle_alpha   90.00
_cell.angle_beta   90.00
_cell.angle_gamma   90.00
#
_symmetry.space_group_name_H-M   'P 1'
#
loop_
_entity.id
_entity.type
_entity.pdbx_description
1 polymer ?
#
loop_
_entity_poly.entity_id
_entity_poly.type
_entity_poly.pdbx_seq_one_letter_code
_entity_poly.pdbx_strand_id
1 'polypeptide(L)'
;MIEVMELIYEKIGEVLDKAVKILSAHPLCDYCLGRQFSTLVYGAGNDEKGKAIKLSLIMLSLLQGKDSEEARSILRTLASTGFKPAIKTLQALGEEAPEARPC
;
A
#
# COMPACT_ATOMS: atom_id res chain seq x y z
N MET A 1 4.58 15.42 23.32
CA MET A 1 3.83 15.46 22.03
C MET A 1 4.73 15.17 20.83
N ILE A 2 5.97 15.66 20.77
CA ILE A 2 6.93 15.35 19.69
C ILE A 2 7.33 13.86 19.71
N GLU A 3 7.70 13.31 20.86
CA GLU A 3 8.12 11.90 20.99
C GLU A 3 7.03 10.90 20.58
N VAL A 4 5.76 11.18 20.91
CA VAL A 4 4.63 10.31 20.52
C VAL A 4 4.45 10.34 19.00
N MET A 5 4.62 11.50 18.39
CA MET A 5 4.51 11.66 16.94
C MET A 5 5.66 10.94 16.22
N GLU A 6 6.90 11.05 16.70
CA GLU A 6 8.05 10.30 16.19
C GLU A 6 7.84 8.79 16.28
N LEU A 7 7.39 8.28 17.43
CA LEU A 7 7.08 6.87 17.61
C LEU A 7 6.01 6.38 16.64
N ILE A 8 4.95 7.18 16.42
CA ILE A 8 3.90 6.85 15.45
C ILE A 8 4.49 6.75 14.05
N TYR A 9 5.28 7.75 13.63
CA TYR A 9 5.90 7.77 12.29
C TYR A 9 6.85 6.59 12.07
N GLU A 10 7.68 6.26 13.06
CA GLU A 10 8.59 5.12 12.99
C GLU A 10 7.82 3.80 12.82
N LYS A 11 6.85 3.53 13.71
CA LYS A 11 6.14 2.24 13.73
C LYS A 11 5.20 2.07 12.55
N ILE A 12 4.49 3.13 12.14
CA ILE A 12 3.65 3.03 10.92
C ILE A 12 4.53 2.95 9.67
N GLY A 13 5.66 3.65 9.64
CA GLY A 13 6.64 3.60 8.57
C GLY A 13 7.18 2.20 8.36
N GLU A 14 7.56 1.48 9.43
CA GLU A 14 8.00 0.08 9.37
C GLU A 14 6.95 -0.84 8.74
N VAL A 15 5.67 -0.67 9.11
CA VAL A 15 4.56 -1.48 8.55
C VAL A 15 4.40 -1.23 7.06
N LEU A 16 4.39 0.04 6.64
CA LEU A 16 4.19 0.42 5.25
C LEU A 16 5.39 0.06 4.37
N ASP A 17 6.62 0.25 4.84
CA ASP A 17 7.84 -0.17 4.15
C ASP A 17 7.86 -1.69 3.94
N LYS A 18 7.55 -2.45 4.99
CA LYS A 18 7.45 -3.92 4.89
C LYS A 18 6.36 -4.35 3.92
N ALA A 19 5.22 -3.67 3.90
CA ALA A 19 4.14 -3.95 2.96
C ALA A 19 4.58 -3.69 1.51
N VAL A 20 5.27 -2.58 1.22
CA VAL A 20 5.83 -2.31 -0.12
C VAL A 20 6.78 -3.42 -0.54
N LYS A 21 7.73 -3.82 0.32
CA LYS A 21 8.68 -4.91 0.03
C LYS A 21 7.98 -6.23 -0.31
N ILE A 22 6.94 -6.60 0.46
CA ILE A 22 6.14 -7.80 0.20
C ILE A 22 5.42 -7.71 -1.15
N LEU A 23 4.78 -6.57 -1.42
CA LEU A 23 3.97 -6.37 -2.63
C LEU A 23 4.82 -6.28 -3.91
N SER A 24 6.04 -5.75 -3.81
CA SER A 24 7.01 -5.75 -4.91
C SER A 24 7.45 -7.17 -5.27
N ALA A 25 7.58 -8.06 -4.28
CA ALA A 25 7.93 -9.46 -4.51
C ALA A 25 6.72 -10.31 -4.96
N HIS A 26 5.54 -10.07 -4.38
CA HIS A 26 4.34 -10.89 -4.57
C HIS A 26 3.08 -10.02 -4.71
N PRO A 27 2.27 -10.19 -5.77
CA PRO A 27 1.10 -9.33 -6.05
C PRO A 27 -0.12 -9.68 -5.17
N LEU A 28 0.03 -9.62 -3.85
CA LEU A 28 -0.96 -10.13 -2.91
C LEU A 28 -2.30 -9.36 -2.96
N CYS A 29 -3.41 -10.11 -2.92
CA CYS A 29 -4.73 -9.55 -2.66
C CYS A 29 -4.84 -9.01 -1.23
N ASP A 30 -5.92 -8.30 -0.92
CA ASP A 30 -6.10 -7.63 0.38
C ASP A 30 -6.07 -8.65 1.54
N TYR A 31 -6.72 -9.81 1.37
CA TYR A 31 -6.71 -10.87 2.38
C TYR A 31 -5.29 -11.42 2.64
N CYS A 32 -4.56 -11.79 1.58
CA CYS A 32 -3.23 -12.37 1.70
C CYS A 32 -2.20 -11.40 2.27
N LEU A 33 -2.30 -10.11 1.90
CA LEU A 33 -1.48 -9.05 2.49
C LEU A 33 -1.81 -8.88 3.98
N GLY A 34 -3.08 -8.70 4.35
CA GLY A 34 -3.46 -8.49 5.74
C GLY A 34 -3.15 -9.69 6.64
N ARG A 35 -3.11 -10.91 6.10
CA ARG A 35 -2.61 -12.10 6.82
C ARG A 35 -1.15 -11.96 7.25
N GLN A 36 -0.31 -11.24 6.50
CA GLN A 36 1.09 -10.99 6.90
C GLN A 36 1.20 -10.08 8.13
N PHE A 37 0.11 -9.40 8.48
CA PHE A 37 0.00 -8.48 9.62
C PHE A 37 -1.09 -8.94 10.60
N SER A 38 -1.33 -10.26 10.70
CA SER A 38 -2.46 -10.82 11.46
C SER A 38 -2.45 -10.51 12.96
N THR A 39 -1.28 -10.19 13.52
CA THR A 39 -1.13 -9.82 14.94
C THR A 39 -1.46 -8.35 15.22
N LEU A 40 -1.68 -7.54 14.18
CA LEU A 40 -2.09 -6.15 14.30
C LEU A 40 -3.62 -6.06 14.19
N VAL A 41 -4.24 -5.28 15.07
CA VAL A 41 -5.69 -4.97 15.07
C VAL A 41 -6.58 -6.21 15.21
N TYR A 42 -6.86 -6.59 16.45
CA TYR A 42 -7.81 -7.67 16.77
C TYR A 42 -9.25 -7.25 16.44
N GLY A 43 -10.05 -8.21 15.96
CA GLY A 43 -11.46 -7.98 15.59
C GLY A 43 -11.69 -7.51 14.15
N ALA A 44 -10.63 -7.24 13.38
CA ALA A 44 -10.72 -6.90 11.96
C ALA A 44 -10.35 -8.08 11.05
N GLY A 45 -11.03 -8.19 9.91
CA GLY A 45 -10.72 -9.17 8.86
C GLY A 45 -9.33 -8.98 8.25
N ASN A 46 -8.76 -10.00 7.62
CA ASN A 46 -7.47 -9.85 6.93
C ASN A 46 -7.61 -9.00 5.67
N ASP A 47 -8.73 -9.12 4.96
CA ASP A 47 -9.11 -8.28 3.84
C ASP A 47 -9.20 -6.80 4.24
N GLU A 48 -9.83 -6.48 5.38
CA GLU A 48 -9.91 -5.11 5.88
C GLU A 48 -8.52 -4.52 6.17
N LYS A 49 -7.67 -5.30 6.85
CA LYS A 49 -6.30 -4.89 7.18
C LYS A 49 -5.46 -4.65 5.93
N GLY A 50 -5.47 -5.57 4.97
CA GLY A 50 -4.70 -5.41 3.73
C GLY A 50 -5.21 -4.25 2.89
N LYS A 51 -6.54 -4.07 2.79
CA LYS A 51 -7.13 -2.92 2.10
C LYS A 51 -6.73 -1.60 2.75
N ALA A 52 -6.75 -1.52 4.08
CA ALA A 52 -6.31 -0.34 4.82
C ALA A 52 -4.85 0.00 4.52
N ILE A 53 -3.95 -0.99 4.55
CA ILE A 53 -2.53 -0.81 4.21
C ILE A 53 -2.36 -0.31 2.77
N LYS A 54 -3.03 -0.93 1.78
CA LYS A 54 -2.92 -0.49 0.38
C LYS A 54 -3.44 0.92 0.16
N LEU A 55 -4.54 1.31 0.81
CA LEU A 55 -5.06 2.68 0.74
C LEU A 55 -4.07 3.67 1.38
N SER A 56 -3.48 3.33 2.51
CA SER A 56 -2.44 4.16 3.15
C SER A 56 -1.23 4.36 2.25
N LEU A 57 -0.80 3.33 1.52
CA LEU A 57 0.28 3.47 0.54
C LEU A 57 -0.08 4.40 -0.60
N ILE A 58 -1.31 4.34 -1.14
CA ILE A 58 -1.77 5.30 -2.16
C ILE A 58 -1.74 6.73 -1.62
N MET A 59 -2.27 6.95 -0.42
CA MET A 59 -2.26 8.28 0.22
C MET A 59 -0.84 8.80 0.40
N LEU A 60 0.06 7.95 0.91
CA LEU A 60 1.47 8.27 1.09
C LEU A 60 2.13 8.64 -0.24
N SER A 61 1.92 7.84 -1.30
CA SER A 61 2.44 8.14 -2.64
C SER A 61 1.96 9.50 -3.15
N LEU A 62 0.68 9.83 -2.98
CA LEU A 62 0.15 11.13 -3.41
C LEU A 62 0.69 12.31 -2.60
N LEU A 63 0.95 12.11 -1.30
CA LEU A 63 1.54 13.13 -0.42
C LEU A 63 3.03 13.38 -0.72
N GLN A 64 3.77 12.39 -1.22
CA GLN A 64 5.15 12.55 -1.66
C GLN A 64 5.28 13.43 -2.92
N GLY A 65 4.20 13.55 -3.70
CA GLY A 65 4.13 14.40 -4.88
C GLY A 65 3.81 13.61 -6.14
N LYS A 66 3.03 14.22 -7.02
CA LYS A 66 2.52 13.58 -8.24
C LYS A 66 3.61 13.20 -9.24
N ASP A 67 4.78 13.82 -9.16
CA ASP A 67 5.90 13.62 -10.08
C ASP A 67 7.03 12.75 -9.48
N SER A 68 6.86 12.23 -8.25
CA SER A 68 7.84 11.30 -7.65
C SER A 68 7.76 9.93 -8.33
N GLU A 69 8.87 9.49 -8.92
CA GLU A 69 8.95 8.17 -9.55
C GLU A 69 8.86 7.04 -8.51
N GLU A 70 9.37 7.25 -7.30
CA GLU A 70 9.20 6.31 -6.19
C GLU A 70 7.72 6.15 -5.84
N ALA A 71 6.97 7.27 -5.76
CA ALA A 71 5.54 7.24 -5.53
C ALA A 71 4.79 6.53 -6.66
N ARG A 72 5.15 6.79 -7.93
CA ARG A 72 4.56 6.10 -9.10
C ARG A 72 4.87 4.60 -9.09
N SER A 73 6.10 4.21 -8.75
CA SER A 73 6.52 2.81 -8.64
C SER A 73 5.68 2.03 -7.61
N ILE A 74 5.40 2.63 -6.46
CA ILE A 74 4.50 2.06 -5.45
C ILE A 74 3.07 1.90 -6.02
N LEU A 75 2.55 2.93 -6.70
CA LEU A 75 1.21 2.86 -7.32
C LEU A 75 1.14 1.76 -8.39
N ARG A 76 2.16 1.61 -9.25
CA ARG A 76 2.24 0.52 -10.25
C ARG A 76 2.30 -0.85 -9.58
N THR A 77 3.08 -0.98 -8.51
CA THR A 77 3.14 -2.21 -7.71
C THR A 77 1.76 -2.59 -7.18
N LEU A 78 1.04 -1.64 -6.57
CA LEU A 78 -0.31 -1.86 -6.05
C LEU A 78 -1.31 -2.19 -7.16
N ALA A 79 -1.25 -1.49 -8.30
CA ALA A 79 -2.11 -1.75 -9.45
C ALA A 79 -1.90 -3.16 -10.01
N SER A 80 -0.65 -3.65 -10.01
CA SER A 80 -0.31 -5.02 -10.45
C SER A 80 -0.94 -6.12 -9.59
N THR A 81 -1.44 -5.80 -8.39
CA THR A 81 -2.21 -6.73 -7.54
C THR A 81 -3.69 -6.82 -7.94
N GLY A 82 -4.11 -6.08 -8.98
CA GLY A 82 -5.51 -5.88 -9.34
C GLY A 82 -6.25 -4.90 -8.42
N PHE A 83 -5.53 -4.14 -7.57
CA PHE A 83 -6.16 -3.23 -6.62
C PHE A 83 -6.74 -2.00 -7.33
N LYS A 84 -8.06 -2.03 -7.55
CA LYS A 84 -8.81 -1.03 -8.31
C LYS A 84 -8.55 0.43 -7.91
N PRO A 85 -8.40 0.80 -6.62
CA PRO A 85 -8.05 2.17 -6.27
C PRO A 85 -6.71 2.63 -6.86
N ALA A 86 -5.67 1.79 -6.83
CA ALA A 86 -4.36 2.15 -7.39
C ALA A 86 -4.40 2.31 -8.91
N ILE A 87 -5.13 1.43 -9.60
CA ILE A 87 -5.38 1.52 -11.05
C ILE A 87 -6.01 2.86 -11.40
N LYS A 88 -7.08 3.24 -10.70
CA LYS A 88 -7.77 4.52 -10.93
C LYS A 88 -6.88 5.72 -10.60
N THR A 89 -6.05 5.62 -9.56
CA THR A 89 -5.11 6.68 -9.20
C THR A 89 -4.06 6.89 -10.30
N LEU A 90 -3.45 5.84 -10.85
CA LEU A 90 -2.51 5.97 -11.97
C LEU A 90 -3.15 6.62 -13.19
N GLN A 91 -4.34 6.16 -13.57
CA GLN A 91 -5.10 6.72 -14.70
C GLN A 91 -5.41 8.20 -14.51
N ALA A 92 -5.84 8.59 -13.31
CA ALA A 92 -6.10 10.01 -12.98
C ALA A 92 -4.84 10.87 -13.01
N LEU A 93 -3.68 10.25 -12.86
CA LEU A 93 -2.38 10.87 -12.97
C LEU A 93 -1.73 10.73 -14.36
N GLY A 94 -2.50 10.29 -15.36
CA GLY A 94 -2.07 10.21 -16.77
C GLY A 94 -1.22 8.98 -17.13
N GLU A 95 -1.17 7.96 -16.28
CA GLU A 95 -0.42 6.72 -16.54
C GLU A 95 -1.34 5.53 -16.76
N GLU A 96 -0.95 4.65 -17.70
CA GLU A 96 -1.59 3.36 -17.87
C GLU A 96 -1.24 2.43 -16.71
N ALA A 97 -2.23 1.67 -16.25
CA ALA A 97 -2.01 0.70 -15.19
C ALA A 97 -1.40 -0.59 -15.76
N PRO A 98 -0.43 -1.21 -15.07
CA PRO A 98 0.10 -2.51 -15.48
C PRO A 98 -0.98 -3.59 -15.42
N GLU A 99 -0.79 -4.67 -16.18
CA GLU A 99 -1.65 -5.84 -16.09
C GLU A 99 -1.61 -6.45 -14.68
N ALA A 100 -2.79 -6.87 -14.21
CA ALA A 100 -2.92 -7.52 -12.93
C ALA A 100 -2.28 -8.92 -12.98
N ARG A 101 -1.47 -9.24 -11.97
CA ARG A 101 -0.88 -10.56 -11.77
C ARG A 101 -1.72 -11.35 -10.76
N PRO A 102 -1.82 -12.68 -10.91
CA PRO A 102 -2.50 -13.51 -9.93
C PRO A 102 -1.79 -13.44 -8.57
N CYS A 103 -2.59 -13.38 -7.50
CA CYS A 103 -2.13 -13.41 -6.12
C CYS A 103 -1.41 -14.72 -5.78
#